data_AF-A0AAD7DSC7-F1
#
_entry.id   AF-A0AAD7DSC7-F1
#
_cell.length_a   1.000
_cell.length_b   1.000
_cell.length_c   1.000
_cell.angle_alpha   90.00
_cell.angle_beta   90.00
_cell.angle_gamma   90.00
#
_symmetry.space_group_name_H-M   'P 1'
#
loop_
_entity.id
_entity.type
_entity.pdbx_description
1 polymer ?
#
loop_
_entity_poly.entity_id
_entity_poly.type
_entity_poly.pdbx_seq_one_letter_code
_entity_poly.pdbx_strand_id
1 'polypeptide(L)'
;MPNGRSNKHRLYISLLYRQNQDNFHWALTLAPKSERANTKSSVRYDAANTITAAWNGVQPVPWRYRCDPVDPLLDAKLVARVLVAKLPSRTSFEDWAVTIDQTCRAVPLVQNKPGWTCRTWAIEALGALRGLGGDFATIPDVQDGNTEEQEIVAFAQIAKAQLLAGEIPVGDIHAIALVDMRRLSGVSSFRSGFRSKQVSRPLSSVEQPKGEGLPAQ
;
A
#
# COMPACT_ATOMS: atom_id res chain seq x y z
N MET A 1 4.00 23.73 -25.05
CA MET A 1 4.21 22.32 -24.65
C MET A 1 3.70 22.13 -23.23
N PRO A 2 2.64 21.35 -22.97
CA PRO A 2 2.24 21.07 -21.59
C PRO A 2 3.28 20.17 -20.92
N ASN A 3 3.90 20.66 -19.86
CA ASN A 3 4.96 19.99 -19.12
C ASN A 3 4.49 18.63 -18.55
N GLY A 4 5.25 17.58 -18.82
CA GLY A 4 4.94 16.16 -18.56
C GLY A 4 4.87 15.71 -17.10
N ARG A 5 4.03 16.33 -16.27
CA ARG A 5 3.67 15.84 -14.93
C ARG A 5 2.18 15.53 -14.82
N SER A 6 1.65 14.71 -15.73
CA SER A 6 0.24 14.28 -15.71
C SER A 6 -0.19 13.76 -14.34
N ASN A 7 -1.44 14.05 -13.94
CA ASN A 7 -2.03 13.69 -12.66
C ASN A 7 -2.45 12.21 -12.60
N LYS A 8 -1.52 11.29 -12.94
CA LYS A 8 -1.83 9.87 -13.15
C LYS A 8 -2.30 9.19 -11.87
N HIS A 9 -3.41 8.46 -11.95
CA HIS A 9 -3.83 7.53 -10.91
C HIS A 9 -2.79 6.41 -10.77
N ARG A 10 -2.81 5.75 -9.62
CA ARG A 10 -1.79 4.78 -9.25
C ARG A 10 -2.46 3.51 -8.76
N LEU A 11 -2.04 2.40 -9.33
CA LEU A 11 -2.39 1.08 -8.84
C LEU A 11 -1.22 0.55 -8.02
N TYR A 12 -1.51 0.14 -6.79
CA TYR A 12 -0.54 -0.42 -5.87
C TYR A 12 -0.92 -1.84 -5.49
N ILE A 13 0.09 -2.63 -5.11
CA ILE A 13 -0.08 -3.70 -4.11
C ILE A 13 0.04 -3.03 -2.74
N SER A 14 -0.95 -3.21 -1.90
CA SER A 14 -0.98 -2.75 -0.51
C SER A 14 -0.74 -3.95 0.41
N LEU A 15 0.24 -3.83 1.29
CA LEU A 15 0.65 -4.87 2.23
C LEU A 15 0.24 -4.44 3.63
N LEU A 16 -0.74 -5.14 4.20
CA LEU A 16 -1.30 -4.83 5.49
C LEU A 16 -0.82 -5.83 6.54
N TYR A 17 -0.34 -5.34 7.68
CA TYR A 17 0.04 -6.15 8.82
C TYR A 17 -1.16 -6.88 9.39
N ARG A 18 -0.96 -8.17 9.67
CA ARG A 18 -1.89 -9.00 10.43
C ARG A 18 -1.29 -9.23 11.82
N GLN A 19 -1.98 -8.76 12.86
CA GLN A 19 -1.56 -9.00 14.24
C GLN A 19 -1.38 -10.51 14.46
N ASN A 20 -0.24 -10.89 15.04
CA ASN A 20 0.12 -12.28 15.38
C ASN A 20 0.31 -13.21 14.17
N GLN A 21 0.59 -12.68 12.98
CA GLN A 21 1.00 -13.47 11.82
C GLN A 21 2.25 -12.85 11.17
N ASP A 22 3.16 -13.71 10.74
CA ASP A 22 4.38 -13.27 10.02
C ASP A 22 4.10 -12.85 8.58
N ASN A 23 2.89 -13.12 8.10
CA ASN A 23 2.45 -12.83 6.74
C ASN A 23 1.55 -11.58 6.66
N PHE A 24 1.58 -10.93 5.50
CA PHE A 24 0.76 -9.76 5.21
C PHE A 24 -0.60 -10.14 4.61
N HIS A 25 -1.61 -9.32 4.82
CA HIS A 25 -2.77 -9.29 3.94
C HIS A 25 -2.40 -8.49 2.68
N TRP A 26 -2.56 -9.13 1.52
CA TRP A 26 -2.30 -8.53 0.22
C TRP A 26 -3.61 -8.00 -0.36
N ALA A 27 -3.57 -6.78 -0.87
CA ALA A 27 -4.69 -6.15 -1.56
C ALA A 27 -4.17 -5.33 -2.75
N LEU A 28 -5.01 -5.10 -3.74
CA LEU A 28 -4.77 -4.08 -4.75
C LEU A 28 -5.43 -2.78 -4.32
N THR A 29 -4.80 -1.64 -4.60
CA THR A 29 -5.37 -0.32 -4.26
C THR A 29 -5.21 0.64 -5.42
N LEU A 30 -6.34 1.10 -5.95
CA LEU A 30 -6.39 2.22 -6.89
C LEU A 30 -6.48 3.51 -6.07
N ALA A 31 -5.55 4.43 -6.28
CA ALA A 31 -5.54 5.74 -5.64
C ALA A 31 -5.32 6.88 -6.64
N PRO A 32 -5.87 8.07 -6.39
CA PRO A 32 -5.46 9.28 -7.12
C PRO A 32 -3.98 9.59 -6.86
N LYS A 33 -3.35 10.36 -7.75
CA LYS A 33 -1.95 10.79 -7.55
C LYS A 33 -1.75 11.57 -6.24
N SER A 34 -2.75 12.38 -5.92
CA SER A 34 -2.80 13.27 -4.76
C SER A 34 -3.90 12.76 -3.85
N GLU A 35 -3.51 11.97 -2.86
CA GLU A 35 -4.40 11.45 -1.82
C GLU A 35 -4.61 12.54 -0.76
N ARG A 36 -5.81 12.59 -0.18
CA ARG A 36 -6.15 13.51 0.91
C ARG A 36 -6.61 12.70 2.11
N ALA A 37 -6.11 13.05 3.30
CA ALA A 37 -6.55 12.40 4.52
C ALA A 37 -8.01 12.72 4.81
N ASN A 38 -8.68 11.81 5.52
CA ASN A 38 -10.10 11.81 5.80
C ASN A 38 -10.96 11.77 4.53
N THR A 39 -10.45 11.17 3.45
CA THR A 39 -11.22 10.95 2.22
C THR A 39 -11.13 9.49 1.82
N LYS A 40 -12.29 8.85 1.57
CA LYS A 40 -12.34 7.53 0.95
C LYS A 40 -12.16 7.60 -0.56
N SER A 41 -11.11 8.30 -1.00
CA SER A 41 -10.84 8.61 -2.41
C SER A 41 -10.10 7.49 -3.15
N SER A 42 -9.75 6.41 -2.44
CA SER A 42 -9.11 5.22 -3.01
C SER A 42 -10.05 4.02 -2.94
N VAL A 43 -9.83 3.02 -3.79
CA VAL A 43 -10.59 1.77 -3.80
C VAL A 43 -9.63 0.62 -3.53
N ARG A 44 -9.99 -0.25 -2.58
CA ARG A 44 -9.25 -1.47 -2.25
C ARG A 44 -9.99 -2.69 -2.78
N TYR A 45 -9.24 -3.57 -3.43
CA TYR A 45 -9.70 -4.86 -3.91
C TYR A 45 -8.91 -5.97 -3.20
N ASP A 46 -9.59 -6.89 -2.55
CA ASP A 46 -8.94 -8.00 -1.87
C ASP A 46 -9.77 -9.28 -1.83
N ALA A 47 -9.09 -10.41 -1.60
CA ALA A 47 -9.71 -11.64 -1.13
C ALA A 47 -9.52 -11.74 0.39
N ALA A 48 -10.62 -11.85 1.13
CA ALA A 48 -10.60 -11.93 2.58
C ALA A 48 -11.44 -13.11 3.08
N ASN A 49 -10.98 -13.75 4.14
CA ASN A 49 -11.70 -14.76 4.89
C ASN A 49 -12.07 -14.19 6.27
N THR A 50 -13.12 -13.39 6.32
CA THR A 50 -13.59 -12.77 7.58
C THR A 50 -14.72 -13.61 8.17
N ILE A 51 -14.62 -13.93 9.47
CA ILE A 51 -15.74 -14.51 10.22
C ILE A 51 -16.90 -13.52 10.16
N THR A 52 -18.07 -13.99 9.72
CA THR A 52 -19.31 -13.21 9.72
C THR A 52 -20.22 -13.72 10.84
N ALA A 53 -21.24 -12.93 11.22
CA ALA A 53 -22.22 -13.35 12.22
C ALA A 53 -22.98 -14.63 11.84
N ALA A 54 -23.02 -14.98 10.54
CA ALA A 54 -23.63 -16.20 10.03
C ALA A 54 -22.70 -17.43 10.07
N TRP A 55 -21.43 -17.27 10.46
CA TRP A 55 -20.48 -18.38 10.53
C TRP A 55 -20.74 -19.24 11.76
N ASN A 56 -20.99 -20.53 11.56
CA ASN A 56 -21.39 -21.47 12.61
C ASN A 56 -20.22 -22.17 13.32
N GLY A 57 -18.96 -21.82 13.00
CA GLY A 57 -17.78 -22.42 13.62
C GLY A 57 -17.38 -23.81 13.11
N VAL A 58 -18.21 -24.45 12.27
CA VAL A 58 -18.02 -25.85 11.86
C VAL A 58 -17.16 -25.97 10.59
N GLN A 59 -17.26 -25.00 9.68
CA GLN A 59 -16.54 -25.01 8.41
C GLN A 59 -15.44 -23.96 8.38
N PRO A 60 -14.37 -24.12 7.57
CA PRO A 60 -13.42 -23.04 7.32
C PRO A 60 -14.15 -21.77 6.85
N VAL A 61 -13.66 -20.61 7.30
CA VAL A 61 -14.22 -19.32 6.88
C VAL A 61 -14.00 -19.16 5.37
N PRO A 62 -15.07 -19.00 4.56
CA PRO A 62 -14.92 -18.93 3.12
C PRO A 62 -14.22 -17.65 2.69
N TRP A 63 -13.42 -17.75 1.64
CA TRP A 63 -12.87 -16.60 0.95
C TRP A 63 -13.96 -15.85 0.20
N ARG A 64 -13.95 -14.52 0.32
CA ARG A 64 -14.82 -13.61 -0.41
C ARG A 64 -14.00 -12.49 -1.04
N TYR A 65 -14.43 -12.06 -2.22
CA TYR A 65 -13.94 -10.86 -2.85
C TYR A 65 -14.54 -9.63 -2.16
N ARG A 66 -13.74 -8.59 -1.97
CA ARG A 66 -14.17 -7.28 -1.48
C ARG A 66 -13.68 -6.18 -2.39
N CYS A 67 -14.50 -5.14 -2.53
CA CYS A 67 -14.23 -3.91 -3.25
C CYS A 67 -14.79 -2.78 -2.39
N ASP A 68 -13.91 -2.11 -1.65
CA ASP A 68 -14.31 -1.12 -0.65
C ASP A 68 -13.66 0.23 -0.93
N PRO A 69 -14.40 1.35 -0.83
CA PRO A 69 -13.79 2.67 -0.75
C PRO A 69 -13.04 2.81 0.57
N VAL A 70 -11.76 3.17 0.49
CA VAL A 70 -10.84 3.25 1.63
C VAL A 70 -10.16 4.60 1.70
N ASP A 71 -9.81 4.99 2.92
CA ASP A 71 -8.80 6.01 3.16
C ASP A 71 -7.50 5.29 3.55
N PRO A 72 -6.53 5.12 2.64
CA PRO A 72 -5.28 4.44 2.95
C PRO A 72 -4.48 5.15 4.05
N LEU A 73 -4.79 6.41 4.36
CA LEU A 73 -4.04 7.23 5.30
C LEU A 73 -4.46 7.00 6.74
N LEU A 74 -5.64 6.42 6.94
CA LEU A 74 -6.17 6.06 8.25
C LEU A 74 -6.12 4.55 8.50
N ASP A 75 -5.63 3.76 7.54
CA ASP A 75 -5.48 2.31 7.73
C ASP A 75 -4.20 2.02 8.51
N ALA A 76 -4.32 1.96 9.84
CA ALA A 76 -3.22 1.68 10.76
C ALA A 76 -2.54 0.31 10.51
N LYS A 77 -3.13 -0.56 9.69
CA LYS A 77 -2.54 -1.84 9.31
C LYS A 77 -1.68 -1.73 8.06
N LEU A 78 -1.76 -0.64 7.29
CA LEU A 78 -0.99 -0.49 6.06
C LEU A 78 0.50 -0.28 6.38
N VAL A 79 1.34 -1.22 5.93
CA VAL A 79 2.78 -1.21 6.18
C VAL A 79 3.54 -0.67 4.97
N ALA A 80 3.18 -1.16 3.79
CA ALA A 80 3.91 -0.85 2.57
C ALA A 80 2.97 -0.79 1.37
N ARG A 81 3.36 0.01 0.38
CA ARG A 81 2.75 0.05 -0.95
C ARG A 81 3.81 -0.19 -2.03
N VAL A 82 3.44 -0.96 -3.04
CA VAL A 82 4.28 -1.25 -4.20
C VAL A 82 3.56 -0.74 -5.43
N LEU A 83 4.09 0.27 -6.09
CA LEU A 83 3.50 0.84 -7.29
C LEU A 83 3.70 -0.10 -8.49
N VAL A 84 2.60 -0.62 -9.01
CA VAL A 84 2.57 -1.58 -10.12
C VAL A 84 2.05 -0.99 -11.43
N ALA A 85 1.25 0.08 -11.39
CA ALA A 85 0.86 0.80 -12.61
C ALA A 85 0.65 2.31 -12.38
N LYS A 86 0.92 3.12 -13.41
CA LYS A 86 0.56 4.56 -13.46
C LYS A 86 -0.47 4.77 -14.55
N LEU A 87 -1.72 4.93 -14.15
CA LEU A 87 -2.87 5.01 -15.04
C LEU A 87 -3.11 6.47 -15.47
N PRO A 88 -3.25 6.75 -16.78
CA PRO A 88 -3.36 8.10 -17.30
C PRO A 88 -4.67 8.76 -16.89
N SER A 89 -4.62 10.08 -16.69
CA SER A 89 -5.77 10.92 -16.31
C SER A 89 -6.76 11.20 -17.44
N ARG A 90 -6.52 10.65 -18.64
CA ARG A 90 -7.47 10.77 -19.77
C ARG A 90 -8.71 9.90 -19.57
N THR A 91 -8.59 8.89 -18.71
CA THR A 91 -9.68 8.03 -18.24
C THR A 91 -9.96 8.45 -16.79
N SER A 92 -11.24 8.56 -16.44
CA SER A 92 -11.64 9.00 -15.10
C SER A 92 -11.22 7.99 -14.03
N PHE A 93 -11.21 8.41 -12.76
CA PHE A 93 -10.90 7.49 -11.65
C PHE A 93 -11.96 6.39 -11.55
N GLU A 94 -13.23 6.76 -11.75
CA GLU A 94 -14.40 5.90 -11.69
C GLU A 94 -14.36 4.84 -12.79
N ASP A 95 -14.01 5.21 -14.03
CA ASP A 95 -13.86 4.26 -15.13
C ASP A 95 -12.71 3.28 -14.88
N TRP A 96 -11.60 3.77 -14.32
CA TRP A 96 -10.51 2.89 -13.89
C TRP A 96 -10.96 1.95 -12.78
N ALA A 97 -11.72 2.43 -11.81
CA ALA A 97 -12.23 1.62 -10.71
C ALA A 97 -13.18 0.53 -11.21
N VAL A 98 -14.09 0.85 -12.13
CA VAL A 98 -14.99 -0.14 -12.77
C VAL A 98 -14.20 -1.21 -13.51
N THR A 99 -13.24 -0.80 -14.35
CA THR A 99 -12.41 -1.75 -15.12
C THR A 99 -11.64 -2.70 -14.21
N ILE A 100 -11.03 -2.15 -13.15
CA ILE A 100 -10.27 -2.94 -12.18
C ILE A 100 -11.19 -3.84 -11.36
N ASP A 101 -12.35 -3.37 -10.91
CA ASP A 101 -13.32 -4.17 -10.15
C ASP A 101 -13.80 -5.37 -10.98
N GLN A 102 -14.23 -5.14 -12.22
CA GLN A 102 -14.71 -6.19 -13.12
C GLN A 102 -13.64 -7.27 -13.33
N THR A 103 -12.40 -6.85 -13.53
CA THR A 103 -11.26 -7.76 -13.73
C THR A 103 -10.94 -8.55 -12.46
N CYS A 104 -10.83 -7.86 -11.32
CA CYS A 104 -10.48 -8.49 -10.04
C CYS A 104 -11.58 -9.43 -9.54
N ARG A 105 -12.85 -9.09 -9.76
CA ARG A 105 -14.00 -9.91 -9.39
C ARG A 105 -14.09 -11.20 -10.19
N ALA A 106 -13.57 -11.21 -11.42
CA ALA A 106 -13.54 -12.41 -12.27
C ALA A 106 -12.43 -13.40 -11.87
N VAL A 107 -11.49 -13.01 -11.02
CA VAL A 107 -10.44 -13.90 -10.50
C VAL A 107 -11.06 -14.97 -9.58
N PRO A 108 -10.87 -16.27 -9.85
CA PRO A 108 -11.49 -17.33 -9.05
C PRO A 108 -11.09 -17.27 -7.57
N LEU A 109 -12.07 -17.45 -6.69
CA LEU A 109 -11.85 -17.64 -5.25
C LEU A 109 -11.80 -19.13 -4.94
N VAL A 110 -10.61 -19.66 -4.68
CA VAL A 110 -10.44 -21.10 -4.42
C VAL A 110 -10.66 -21.38 -2.93
N GLN A 111 -11.76 -22.07 -2.63
CA GLN A 111 -12.11 -22.48 -1.27
C GLN A 111 -11.32 -23.74 -0.86
N ASN A 112 -11.09 -23.89 0.45
CA ASN A 112 -10.56 -25.12 1.06
C ASN A 112 -9.21 -25.62 0.50
N LYS A 113 -8.40 -24.74 -0.11
CA LYS A 113 -7.06 -25.07 -0.61
C LYS A 113 -5.99 -24.40 0.28
N PRO A 114 -5.18 -25.16 1.05
CA PRO A 114 -4.23 -24.58 2.01
C PRO A 114 -3.20 -23.61 1.41
N GLY A 115 -2.81 -23.81 0.16
CA GLY A 115 -1.87 -22.92 -0.55
C GLY A 115 -2.52 -21.67 -1.15
N TRP A 116 -3.84 -21.58 -1.19
CA TRP A 116 -4.54 -20.42 -1.77
C TRP A 116 -4.88 -19.40 -0.69
N THR A 117 -4.44 -18.16 -0.91
CA THR A 117 -4.51 -17.08 0.06
C THR A 117 -4.81 -15.74 -0.62
N CYS A 118 -4.94 -14.66 0.15
CA CYS A 118 -5.03 -13.31 -0.41
C CYS A 118 -3.80 -12.92 -1.26
N ARG A 119 -2.62 -13.50 -0.98
CA ARG A 119 -1.39 -13.29 -1.77
C ARG A 119 -1.53 -13.92 -3.15
N THR A 120 -1.93 -15.19 -3.23
CA THR A 120 -2.12 -15.87 -4.51
C THR A 120 -3.21 -15.19 -5.33
N TRP A 121 -4.32 -14.79 -4.71
CA TRP A 121 -5.37 -14.01 -5.37
C TRP A 121 -4.84 -12.68 -5.94
N ALA A 122 -4.05 -11.92 -5.17
CA ALA A 122 -3.53 -10.64 -5.63
C ALA A 122 -2.58 -10.81 -6.83
N ILE A 123 -1.78 -11.89 -6.85
CA ILE A 123 -0.90 -12.25 -7.96
C ILE A 123 -1.71 -12.62 -9.21
N GLU A 124 -2.72 -13.47 -9.07
CA GLU A 124 -3.64 -13.84 -10.15
C GLU A 124 -4.37 -12.60 -10.70
N ALA A 125 -4.80 -11.68 -9.84
CA ALA A 125 -5.43 -10.42 -10.22
C ALA A 125 -4.49 -9.48 -10.99
N LEU A 126 -3.22 -9.38 -10.59
CA LEU A 126 -2.21 -8.63 -11.34
C LEU A 126 -1.96 -9.24 -12.72
N GLY A 127 -1.89 -10.58 -12.80
CA GLY A 127 -1.79 -11.30 -14.06
C GLY A 127 -2.96 -11.02 -14.99
N ALA A 128 -4.20 -11.06 -14.46
CA ALA A 128 -5.41 -10.75 -15.21
C ALA A 128 -5.42 -9.30 -15.72
N LEU A 129 -5.07 -8.33 -14.87
CA LEU A 129 -4.96 -6.92 -15.26
C LEU A 129 -3.87 -6.72 -16.33
N ARG A 130 -2.70 -7.33 -16.16
CA ARG A 130 -1.61 -7.28 -17.17
C ARG A 130 -2.08 -7.84 -18.51
N GLY A 131 -2.86 -8.92 -18.49
CA GLY A 131 -3.44 -9.56 -19.67
C GLY A 131 -4.36 -8.66 -20.50
N LEU A 132 -4.94 -7.61 -19.91
CA LEU A 132 -5.71 -6.60 -20.66
C LEU A 132 -4.82 -5.73 -21.58
N GLY A 133 -3.50 -5.72 -21.34
CA GLY A 133 -2.56 -4.90 -22.09
C GLY A 133 -2.76 -3.39 -21.86
N GLY A 134 -2.43 -2.58 -22.88
CA GLY A 134 -2.60 -1.13 -22.81
C GLY A 134 -1.89 -0.48 -21.62
N ASP A 135 -2.64 0.31 -20.83
CA ASP A 135 -2.09 0.99 -19.64
C ASP A 135 -1.70 0.03 -18.50
N PHE A 136 -2.16 -1.24 -18.55
CA PHE A 136 -1.80 -2.29 -17.60
C PHE A 136 -0.60 -3.13 -18.05
N ALA A 137 -0.14 -3.01 -19.30
CA ALA A 137 0.99 -3.80 -19.83
C ALA A 137 2.30 -3.58 -19.05
N THR A 138 2.42 -2.47 -18.31
CA THR A 138 3.58 -2.15 -17.47
C THR A 138 3.54 -2.76 -16.07
N ILE A 139 2.49 -3.51 -15.73
CA ILE A 139 2.43 -4.26 -14.47
C ILE A 139 3.54 -5.32 -14.49
N PRO A 140 4.41 -5.38 -13.45
CA PRO A 140 5.45 -6.40 -13.34
C PRO A 140 4.88 -7.82 -13.37
N ASP A 141 5.65 -8.77 -13.89
CA ASP A 141 5.29 -10.19 -13.86
C ASP A 141 5.56 -10.78 -12.48
N VAL A 142 4.66 -10.52 -11.54
CA VAL A 142 4.70 -11.12 -10.20
C VAL A 142 4.10 -12.52 -10.29
N GLN A 143 4.81 -13.54 -9.80
CA GLN A 143 4.38 -14.93 -9.76
C GLN A 143 4.71 -15.53 -8.40
N ASP A 144 4.00 -16.57 -7.99
CA ASP A 144 4.25 -17.23 -6.71
C ASP A 144 5.67 -17.84 -6.69
N GLY A 145 6.47 -17.41 -5.73
CA GLY A 145 7.85 -17.83 -5.50
C GLY A 145 8.89 -17.09 -6.34
N ASN A 146 8.51 -16.18 -7.23
CA ASN A 146 9.48 -15.49 -8.10
C ASN A 146 10.21 -14.33 -7.38
N THR A 147 11.21 -13.77 -8.06
CA THR A 147 12.06 -12.72 -7.50
C THR A 147 11.28 -11.45 -7.15
N GLU A 148 10.39 -11.00 -8.03
CA GLU A 148 9.57 -9.81 -7.82
C GLU A 148 8.72 -9.95 -6.54
N GLU A 149 8.13 -11.11 -6.33
CA GLU A 149 7.34 -11.39 -5.15
C GLU A 149 8.18 -11.42 -3.88
N GLN A 150 9.34 -12.09 -3.92
CA GLN A 150 10.27 -12.12 -2.79
C GLN A 150 10.73 -10.71 -2.41
N GLU A 151 10.96 -9.84 -3.40
CA GLU A 151 11.28 -8.42 -3.20
C GLU A 151 10.13 -7.65 -2.55
N ILE A 152 8.87 -7.88 -2.97
CA ILE A 152 7.69 -7.28 -2.32
C ILE A 152 7.64 -7.68 -0.84
N VAL A 153 7.81 -8.97 -0.55
CA VAL A 153 7.75 -9.48 0.83
C VAL A 153 8.89 -8.92 1.66
N ALA A 154 10.13 -8.96 1.17
CA ALA A 154 11.30 -8.43 1.87
C ALA A 154 11.14 -6.94 2.18
N PHE A 155 10.65 -6.14 1.23
CA PHE A 155 10.35 -4.74 1.44
C PHE A 155 9.31 -4.52 2.55
N ALA A 156 8.23 -5.29 2.52
CA ALA A 156 7.19 -5.19 3.54
C ALA A 156 7.69 -5.61 4.93
N GLN A 157 8.58 -6.60 5.03
CA GLN A 157 9.18 -7.00 6.31
C GLN A 157 10.08 -5.90 6.89
N ILE A 158 10.91 -5.25 6.06
CA ILE A 158 11.72 -4.10 6.50
C ILE A 158 10.81 -2.99 7.01
N ALA A 159 9.79 -2.62 6.24
CA ALA A 159 8.84 -1.58 6.62
C ALA A 159 8.06 -1.93 7.90
N LYS A 160 7.69 -3.21 8.09
CA LYS A 160 7.04 -3.71 9.32
C LYS A 160 7.96 -3.54 10.53
N ALA A 161 9.24 -3.92 10.41
CA ALA A 161 10.20 -3.78 11.50
C ALA A 161 10.36 -2.32 11.94
N GLN A 162 10.46 -1.39 10.98
CA GLN A 162 10.54 0.05 11.26
C GLN A 162 9.26 0.60 11.90
N LEU A 163 8.09 0.16 11.45
CA LEU A 163 6.80 0.52 12.04
C LEU A 163 6.72 0.06 13.50
N LEU A 164 7.11 -1.20 13.79
CA LEU A 164 7.10 -1.76 15.14
C LEU A 164 8.14 -1.12 16.07
N ALA A 165 9.26 -0.65 15.51
CA ALA A 165 10.27 0.13 16.23
C ALA A 165 9.84 1.59 16.51
N GLY A 166 8.69 2.04 15.96
CA GLY A 166 8.21 3.41 16.11
C GLY A 166 8.94 4.43 15.24
N GLU A 167 9.75 3.99 14.28
CA GLU A 167 10.50 4.86 13.36
C GLU A 167 9.60 5.51 12.30
N ILE A 168 8.45 4.89 12.03
CA ILE A 168 7.45 5.35 11.07
C ILE A 168 6.18 5.77 11.82
N PRO A 169 5.79 7.06 11.81
CA PRO A 169 4.54 7.48 12.42
C PRO A 169 3.34 6.87 11.70
N VAL A 170 2.44 6.25 12.46
CA VAL A 170 1.16 5.75 11.96
C VAL A 170 0.33 6.92 11.46
N GLY A 171 -0.22 6.81 10.25
CA GLY A 171 -1.13 7.81 9.68
C GLY A 171 -0.49 8.91 8.83
N ASP A 172 0.84 8.90 8.65
CA ASP A 172 1.51 9.78 7.69
C ASP A 172 1.78 9.05 6.37
N ILE A 173 1.08 9.45 5.31
CA ILE A 173 1.25 8.88 3.95
C ILE A 173 2.69 8.96 3.44
N HIS A 174 3.40 10.03 3.82
CA HIS A 174 4.78 10.26 3.38
C HIS A 174 5.76 9.37 4.12
N ALA A 175 5.35 8.82 5.25
CA ALA A 175 6.11 7.86 6.04
C ALA A 175 5.79 6.40 5.64
N ILE A 176 4.65 6.14 4.99
CA ILE A 176 4.34 4.80 4.45
C ILE A 176 5.39 4.41 3.40
N ALA A 177 6.02 3.26 3.61
CA ALA A 177 7.03 2.74 2.71
C ALA A 177 6.43 2.54 1.31
N LEU A 178 7.03 3.18 0.30
CA LEU A 178 6.60 3.11 -1.10
C LEU A 178 7.78 2.75 -2.02
N VAL A 179 7.60 1.72 -2.85
CA VAL A 179 8.57 1.34 -3.91
C VAL A 179 7.90 1.28 -5.28
N ASP A 180 8.60 1.68 -6.35
CA ASP A 180 8.12 1.64 -7.74
C ASP A 180 8.74 0.45 -8.48
N MET A 181 8.04 -0.69 -8.47
CA MET A 181 8.56 -1.96 -8.97
C MET A 181 8.72 -2.00 -10.50
N ARG A 182 8.06 -1.08 -11.21
CA ARG A 182 8.19 -0.91 -12.67
C ARG A 182 9.60 -0.43 -13.08
N ARG A 183 10.46 -0.12 -12.12
CA ARG A 183 11.86 0.30 -12.32
C ARG A 183 12.87 -0.74 -11.83
N LEU A 184 12.41 -1.84 -11.22
CA LEU A 184 13.29 -2.86 -10.63
C LEU A 184 13.68 -3.95 -11.63
N SER A 185 12.96 -4.11 -12.74
CA SER A 185 13.37 -4.95 -13.86
C SER A 185 14.60 -4.34 -14.57
N GLY A 186 15.79 -4.56 -14.01
CA GLY A 186 17.07 -4.21 -14.66
C GLY A 186 18.24 -3.78 -13.76
N VAL A 187 18.07 -3.61 -12.43
CA VAL A 187 19.22 -3.26 -11.56
C VAL A 187 19.07 -3.92 -10.20
N SER A 188 20.05 -4.76 -9.84
CA SER A 188 20.24 -5.30 -8.50
C SER A 188 20.61 -4.19 -7.51
N SER A 189 19.66 -3.37 -7.10
CA SER A 189 19.85 -2.48 -5.95
C SER A 189 18.51 -1.95 -5.45
N PHE A 190 18.07 -2.53 -4.33
CA PHE A 190 17.13 -1.90 -3.42
C PHE A 190 17.76 -0.61 -2.89
N ARG A 191 17.58 0.52 -3.59
CA ARG A 191 17.83 1.83 -2.99
C ARG A 191 16.62 2.14 -2.13
N SER A 192 16.82 2.12 -0.81
CA SER A 192 15.89 2.61 0.19
C SER A 192 15.42 4.01 -0.20
N GLY A 193 14.25 4.09 -0.83
CA GLY A 193 13.62 5.34 -1.22
C GLY A 193 12.98 6.06 -0.04
N PHE A 194 13.66 6.13 1.11
CA PHE A 194 13.22 6.96 2.22
C PHE A 194 13.60 8.41 1.90
N ARG A 195 12.64 9.20 1.41
CA ARG A 195 12.78 10.66 1.46
C ARG A 195 12.37 11.13 2.85
N SER A 196 13.29 11.02 3.81
CA SER A 196 13.22 11.82 5.03
C SER A 196 13.31 13.29 4.62
N LYS A 197 12.23 14.05 4.80
CA LYS A 197 12.36 15.51 4.91
C LYS A 197 12.95 15.76 6.30
N GLN A 198 14.24 16.05 6.38
CA GLN A 198 14.80 16.71 7.56
C GLN A 198 14.00 17.99 7.79
N VAL A 199 13.17 17.99 8.83
CA VAL A 199 12.65 19.22 9.41
C VAL A 199 13.79 19.76 10.28
N SER A 200 14.64 20.59 9.69
CA SER A 200 15.57 21.42 10.44
C SER A 200 14.76 22.47 11.21
N ARG A 201 14.43 22.17 12.47
CA ARG A 201 14.09 23.20 13.45
C ARG A 201 15.39 23.90 13.87
N PRO A 202 15.51 25.23 13.71
CA PRO A 202 16.61 25.95 14.36
C PRO A 202 16.38 25.90 15.87
N LEU A 203 17.43 25.50 16.60
CA LEU A 203 17.52 25.67 18.04
C LEU A 203 17.42 27.16 18.35
N SER A 204 16.29 27.59 18.91
CA SER A 204 16.18 28.88 19.57
C SER A 204 17.10 28.87 20.79
N SER A 205 18.05 29.80 20.79
CA SER A 205 18.97 30.10 21.87
C SER A 205 18.23 30.21 23.21
N VAL A 206 18.68 29.42 24.18
CA VAL A 206 18.29 29.57 25.58
C VAL A 206 18.89 30.89 26.08
N GLU A 207 18.05 31.91 26.28
CA GLU A 207 18.42 33.09 27.05
C GLU A 207 18.63 32.69 28.52
N GLN A 208 19.79 33.03 29.05
CA GLN A 208 20.12 32.92 30.47
C GLN A 208 19.28 33.95 31.27
N PRO A 209 18.69 33.58 32.42
CA PRO A 209 18.04 34.56 33.28
C PRO A 209 19.10 35.45 33.94
N LYS A 210 19.04 36.76 33.64
CA LYS A 210 19.74 37.80 34.40
C LYS A 210 19.10 37.92 35.78
N GLY A 211 19.94 37.86 36.81
CA GLY A 211 19.53 38.07 38.19
C GLY A 211 19.08 39.51 38.42
N GLU A 212 18.02 39.67 39.21
CA GLU A 212 17.66 40.92 39.86
C GLU A 212 17.64 40.69 41.37
N GLY A 213 18.22 41.65 42.08
CA GLY A 213 18.64 41.55 43.47
C GLY A 213 17.50 41.73 44.47
N LEU A 214 17.74 41.19 45.66
CA LEU A 214 16.99 41.54 46.87
C LEU A 214 17.20 43.02 47.21
N PRO A 215 16.15 43.74 47.66
CA PRO A 215 16.33 44.92 48.48
C PRO A 215 16.47 44.50 49.96
N ALA A 216 17.55 44.95 50.60
CA ALA A 216 17.64 45.03 52.05
C ALA A 216 17.27 46.45 52.51
N GLN A 217 16.80 46.51 53.75
CA GLN A 217 16.29 47.65 54.52
C GLN A 217 17.23 48.87 54.55
#